data_AF-A0A7K3KI72-F1
#
_entry.id   AF-A0A7K3KI72-F1
#
_cell.length_a   1.000
_cell.length_b   1.000
_cell.length_c   1.000
_cell.angle_alpha   90.00
_cell.angle_beta   90.00
_cell.angle_gamma   90.00
#
_symmetry.space_group_name_H-M   'P 1'
#
loop_
_entity.id
_entity.type
_entity.pdbx_description
1 polymer ?
#
loop_
_entity_poly.entity_id
_entity_poly.type
_entity_poly.pdbx_seq_one_letter_code
_entity_poly.pdbx_strand_id
1 'polypeptide(L)' 'MKRKEAPMARDNLKAARKAAGMTQQQVADRLGVSLRNYQKIEAGTVLGRIEYWDALEDMLGINQRELRRSAQEDSRR' A
#
# COMPACT_ATOMS: atom_id res chain seq x y z
N MET A 1 15.57 -9.60 23.88
CA MET A 1 14.51 -8.71 23.34
C MET A 1 14.33 -9.05 21.85
N LYS A 2 13.28 -9.79 21.48
CA LYS A 2 13.07 -10.14 20.06
C LYS A 2 12.67 -8.85 19.31
N ARG A 3 13.47 -8.42 18.33
CA ARG A 3 13.07 -7.34 17.41
C ARG A 3 11.77 -7.82 16.75
N LYS A 4 10.64 -7.17 17.03
CA LYS A 4 9.44 -7.34 16.19
C LYS A 4 9.87 -6.92 14.78
N GLU A 5 9.82 -7.84 13.82
CA GLU A 5 9.97 -7.50 12.41
C GLU A 5 8.97 -6.37 12.13
N ALA A 6 9.47 -5.19 11.78
CA ALA A 6 8.60 -4.11 11.37
C ALA A 6 7.83 -4.58 10.12
N PRO A 7 6.53 -4.30 10.01
CA PRO A 7 5.81 -4.56 8.77
C PRO A 7 6.57 -3.89 7.62
N MET A 8 7.05 -4.71 6.69
CA MET A 8 7.85 -4.24 5.57
C MET A 8 6.95 -3.44 4.62
N ALA A 9 7.46 -2.31 4.14
CA ALA A 9 6.71 -1.39 3.29
C ALA A 9 6.22 -2.08 2.00
N ARG A 10 5.04 -1.68 1.50
CA ARG A 10 4.49 -2.15 0.22
C ARG A 10 5.10 -1.33 -0.91
N ASP A 11 6.31 -1.69 -1.31
CA ASP A 11 7.08 -0.96 -2.31
C ASP A 11 6.36 -0.88 -3.67
N ASN A 12 5.59 -1.92 -4.03
CA ASN A 12 4.77 -1.92 -5.24
C ASN A 12 3.68 -0.85 -5.20
N LEU A 13 2.94 -0.73 -4.09
CA LEU A 13 1.93 0.32 -3.92
C LEU A 13 2.56 1.71 -3.97
N LYS A 14 3.70 1.89 -3.31
CA LYS A 14 4.43 3.18 -3.31
C LYS A 14 4.94 3.53 -4.71
N ALA A 15 5.47 2.56 -5.45
CA ALA A 15 5.96 2.75 -6.82
C ALA A 15 4.80 3.09 -7.76
N ALA A 16 3.69 2.34 -7.70
CA ALA A 16 2.48 2.59 -8.47
C ALA A 16 1.92 4.00 -8.23
N ARG A 17 1.79 4.41 -6.96
CA ARG A 17 1.35 5.76 -6.61
C ARG A 17 2.26 6.84 -7.21
N LYS A 18 3.59 6.66 -7.10
CA LYS A 18 4.55 7.62 -7.65
C LYS A 18 4.50 7.68 -9.18
N ALA A 19 4.33 6.53 -9.85
CA ALA A 19 4.16 6.47 -11.30
C ALA A 19 2.89 7.19 -11.76
N ALA A 20 1.81 7.13 -10.96
CA ALA A 20 0.60 7.91 -11.16
C ALA A 20 0.72 9.40 -10.80
N GLY A 21 1.90 9.89 -10.38
CA GLY A 21 2.14 11.29 -10.01
C GLY A 21 1.41 11.72 -8.73
N MET A 22 0.96 10.78 -7.90
CA MET A 22 0.14 11.08 -6.74
C MET A 22 0.93 11.21 -5.43
N THR A 23 0.54 12.14 -4.59
CA THR A 23 0.99 12.22 -3.19
C THR A 23 0.21 11.25 -2.30
N GLN A 24 0.74 10.94 -1.13
CA GLN A 24 0.02 10.12 -0.15
C GLN A 24 -1.31 10.76 0.28
N GLN A 25 -1.36 12.09 0.37
CA GLN A 25 -2.59 12.82 0.71
C GLN A 25 -3.65 12.66 -0.37
N GLN A 26 -3.28 12.80 -1.65
CA GLN A 26 -4.22 12.66 -2.77
C GLN A 26 -4.86 11.26 -2.81
N VAL A 27 -4.09 10.21 -2.52
CA VAL A 27 -4.66 8.86 -2.47
C VAL A 27 -5.55 8.69 -1.23
N ALA A 28 -5.14 9.21 -0.07
CA ALA A 28 -5.94 9.20 1.14
C ALA A 28 -7.31 9.89 0.95
N ASP A 29 -7.31 11.06 0.30
CA ASP A 29 -8.51 11.83 -0.01
C ASP A 29 -9.45 11.04 -0.93
N ARG A 30 -8.91 10.40 -1.97
CA ARG A 30 -9.69 9.57 -2.90
C ARG A 30 -10.26 8.32 -2.25
N LEU A 31 -9.56 7.74 -1.28
CA LEU A 31 -10.03 6.59 -0.49
C LEU A 31 -10.98 6.99 0.64
N GLY A 32 -11.17 8.28 0.91
CA GLY A 32 -11.99 8.75 2.04
C GLY A 32 -11.40 8.40 3.41
N VAL A 33 -10.06 8.33 3.52
CA VAL A 33 -9.37 7.97 4.77
C VAL A 33 -8.40 9.07 5.20
N SER A 34 -8.02 9.08 6.48
CA SER A 34 -6.96 9.99 6.94
C SER A 34 -5.60 9.65 6.32
N LEU A 35 -4.75 10.66 6.13
CA LEU A 35 -3.35 10.47 5.69
C LEU A 35 -2.62 9.43 6.53
N ARG A 36 -2.81 9.46 7.86
CA ARG A 36 -2.19 8.50 8.78
C ARG A 36 -2.64 7.07 8.50
N ASN A 37 -3.90 6.86 8.13
CA ASN A 37 -4.38 5.53 7.75
C ASN A 37 -3.72 5.07 6.46
N TYR A 38 -3.68 5.92 5.43
CA TYR A 38 -3.02 5.60 4.17
C TYR A 38 -1.52 5.32 4.34
N GLN A 39 -0.81 6.12 5.15
CA GLN A 39 0.59 5.88 5.50
C GLN A 39 0.82 4.50 6.10
N LYS A 40 -0.08 4.05 6.99
CA LYS A 40 0.00 2.71 7.58
C LYS A 40 -0.25 1.60 6.57
N ILE A 41 -1.16 1.82 5.62
CA ILE A 41 -1.45 0.89 4.50
C ILE A 41 -0.23 0.82 3.57
N GLU A 42 0.31 1.95 3.11
CA GLU A 42 1.50 1.96 2.25
C GLU A 42 2.74 1.38 2.96
N ALA A 43 2.89 1.62 4.26
CA ALA A 43 3.95 1.03 5.08
C ALA A 43 3.74 -0.46 5.43
N GLY A 44 2.63 -1.09 5.01
CA GLY A 44 2.36 -2.50 5.31
C GLY A 44 1.94 -2.79 6.76
N THR A 45 1.88 -1.77 7.63
CA THR A 45 1.57 -1.94 9.06
C THR A 45 0.11 -2.27 9.37
N VAL A 46 -0.80 -1.98 8.43
CA VAL A 46 -2.19 -2.42 8.44
C VAL A 46 -2.58 -2.88 7.04
N LEU A 47 -3.51 -3.84 6.94
CA LEU A 47 -4.02 -4.26 5.65
C LEU A 47 -5.03 -3.25 5.07
N GLY A 48 -5.86 -2.64 5.90
CA GLY A 48 -7.01 -1.86 5.40
C GLY A 48 -8.16 -2.76 4.97
N ARG A 49 -9.26 -2.15 4.53
CA ARG A 49 -10.47 -2.86 4.10
C ARG A 49 -10.38 -3.25 2.62
N ILE A 50 -11.19 -4.22 2.17
CA ILE A 50 -11.16 -4.72 0.79
C ILE A 50 -11.49 -3.60 -0.21
N GLU A 51 -12.44 -2.72 0.14
CA GLU A 51 -12.90 -1.61 -0.67
C GLU A 51 -11.77 -0.61 -0.97
N TYR A 52 -10.78 -0.49 -0.07
CA TYR A 52 -9.60 0.34 -0.33
C TYR A 52 -8.71 -0.28 -1.40
N TRP A 53 -8.61 -1.61 -1.44
CA TRP A 53 -7.80 -2.31 -2.43
C TRP A 53 -8.46 -2.31 -3.79
N ASP A 54 -9.78 -2.46 -3.86
CA ASP A 54 -10.55 -2.35 -5.09
C ASP A 54 -10.40 -0.93 -5.68
N ALA A 55 -10.56 0.12 -4.86
CA ALA A 55 -10.37 1.50 -5.29
C ALA A 55 -8.93 1.82 -5.70
N LEU A 56 -7.92 1.20 -5.08
CA LEU A 56 -6.51 1.34 -5.48
C LEU A 56 -6.23 0.64 -6.81
N GLU A 57 -6.85 -0.52 -7.06
CA GLU A 57 -6.76 -1.24 -8.33
C GLU A 57 -7.37 -0.40 -9.46
N ASP A 58 -8.57 0.13 -9.26
CA ASP A 58 -9.23 1.03 -10.23
C ASP A 58 -8.41 2.30 -10.50
N MET A 59 -7.82 2.89 -9.46
CA MET A 59 -7.08 4.16 -9.56
C MET A 59 -5.69 4.00 -10.20
N LEU A 60 -5.01 2.88 -9.93
CA LEU A 60 -3.61 2.67 -10.34
C LEU A 60 -3.48 1.70 -11.52
N GLY A 61 -4.56 1.02 -11.92
CA GLY A 61 -4.57 0.05 -13.01
C GLY A 61 -3.73 -1.21 -12.75
N ILE A 62 -3.46 -1.51 -11.48
CA ILE A 62 -2.61 -2.62 -11.05
C ILE A 62 -3.39 -3.50 -10.09
N ASN A 63 -3.37 -4.81 -10.33
CA ASN A 63 -4.13 -5.76 -9.52
C ASN A 63 -3.80 -5.65 -8.02
N GLN A 64 -4.82 -5.74 -7.16
CA GLN A 64 -4.64 -5.62 -5.71
C GLN A 64 -3.64 -6.63 -5.11
N ARG A 65 -3.46 -7.82 -5.71
CA ARG A 65 -2.44 -8.78 -5.26
C ARG A 65 -1.04 -8.24 -5.47
N GLU A 66 -0.79 -7.64 -6.63
CA GLU A 66 0.48 -7.00 -6.98
C GLU A 66 0.79 -5.81 -6.07
N LEU A 67 -0.21 -4.98 -5.80
CA LEU A 67 -0.09 -3.82 -4.91
C LEU A 67 0.26 -4.22 -3.47
N ARG A 68 -0.19 -5.41 -3.01
CA ARG A 68 0.05 -5.91 -1.66
C ARG A 68 1.41 -6.58 -1.47
N ARG A 69 2.09 -6.99 -2.55
CA ARG A 69 3.39 -7.66 -2.45
C ARG A 69 4.44 -6.73 -1.85
N SER A 70 5.29 -7.31 -1.01
CA SER A 70 6.46 -6.66 -0.42
C SER A 70 7.73 -7.36 -0.90
N ALA A 71 8.86 -6.64 -0.96
CA ALA A 71 10.12 -7.12 -1.54
C ALA A 71 10.64 -8.46 -0.97
N GLN A 72 10.22 -8.88 0.23
CA GLN A 72 10.62 -10.17 0.79
C GLN A 72 9.75 -11.36 0.37
N GLU A 73 8.51 -11.13 -0.07
CA GLU A 73 7.60 -12.21 -0.47
C GLU A 73 8.11 -12.92 -1.73
N ASP A 74 8.84 -12.19 -2.58
CA ASP A 74 9.56 -12.76 -3.74
C ASP A 74 10.85 -13.48 -3.34
N SER A 75 11.53 -13.08 -2.25
CA SER A 75 12.76 -13.73 -1.77
C SER A 75 12.54 -15.02 -0.97
N ARG A 76 11.29 -15.35 -0.64
CA ARG A 76 10.89 -16.60 0.03
C ARG A 76 10.35 -17.66 -0.94
N ARG A 77 10.45 -17.41 -2.25
CA ARG A 77 10.05 -18.33 -3.32
C ARG A 77 11.25 -19.03 -3.94
#